data_AF-A0A9R1WG72-F1
#
_entry.id   AF-A0A9R1WG72-F1
#
_cell.length_a   1.000
_cell.length_b   1.000
_cell.length_c   1.000
_cell.angle_alpha   90.00
_cell.angle_beta   90.00
_cell.angle_gamma   90.00
#
_symmetry.space_group_name_H-M   'P 1'
#
loop_
_entity.id
_entity.type
_entity.pdbx_description
1 polymer ?
#
loop_
_entity_poly.entity_id
_entity_poly.type
_entity_poly.pdbx_seq_one_letter_code
_entity_poly.pdbx_strand_id
1 'polypeptide(L)'
;MYVVGTLYTHHQKCVIVDTFAQGNYRKISAFIGGLDLCDGRYDTPDHRLFQDVDTVFATDFHNPTFSSGTRAPREPWHDLHCKIDGPAAYDVLTNFEQRWRKATRWSELGRRFKRISHCHEDALLKIERISWILNPSSDLPEDAPASWLSRDNDPQNWHVQVFRSIDSGSLRGFPKDAREAENQKLVCAKHLVIDKSIQKAYIQAIRSAKKFIYIENQYFLGSSYGWLSHKDAGADHLIPMEITLKITSKIRANERFAVYIIIPMWPEGHPTSAPVQEILFWQGQTMQMMYDIIAQELKNSEITDAHPQDYLNFYCLGNRERGKEEDSTSGSNSVSASYKNGRFMIYVHAKGMIVDDEYVILGSANINQRSMAGSRDTEIAMGAYQPNHTWTQKQDHPHGQVYGYRMSLWAEHMGIEDHIKEPQSLDCVQNVNNLAEENWTRFTSDDFTPLQGHLLKYPVKVDEDGKVSPLPGHECFPDVGGKVLGSLSNLPSALTT
;
A
#
# COMPACT_ATOMS: atom_id res chain seq x y z
N MET A 1 -7.74 19.70 32.08
CA MET A 1 -8.09 19.93 30.66
C MET A 1 -7.15 19.03 29.86
N TYR A 2 -7.62 17.82 29.51
CA TYR A 2 -6.79 16.84 28.80
C TYR A 2 -6.51 17.38 27.39
N VAL A 3 -5.24 17.55 27.06
CA VAL A 3 -4.81 17.65 25.66
C VAL A 3 -5.13 16.28 25.07
N VAL A 4 -6.23 16.19 24.32
CA VAL A 4 -6.52 15.02 23.49
C VAL A 4 -5.38 14.96 22.47
N GLY A 5 -4.37 14.14 22.75
CA GLY A 5 -3.36 13.78 21.77
C GLY A 5 -4.08 13.25 20.53
N THR A 6 -3.70 13.73 19.35
CA THR A 6 -4.30 13.33 18.08
C THR A 6 -4.12 11.81 17.91
N LEU A 7 -5.22 11.05 17.98
CA LEU A 7 -5.25 9.59 17.77
C LEU A 7 -4.73 9.16 16.38
N TYR A 8 -4.71 10.12 15.46
CA TYR A 8 -4.47 9.97 14.02
C TYR A 8 -3.32 10.84 13.55
N THR A 9 -2.74 10.47 12.41
CA THR A 9 -1.52 11.09 11.87
C THR A 9 -1.74 11.76 10.51
N HIS A 10 -0.79 12.62 10.12
CA HIS A 10 -0.67 13.06 8.75
C HIS A 10 0.25 12.10 7.99
N HIS A 11 -0.32 11.16 7.24
CA HIS A 11 0.40 10.03 6.68
C HIS A 11 0.75 10.17 5.19
N GLN A 12 0.43 11.31 4.57
CA GLN A 12 0.82 11.65 3.20
C GLN A 12 2.35 11.82 3.07
N LYS A 13 2.99 10.99 2.22
CA LYS A 13 4.38 11.18 1.79
C LYS A 13 4.39 11.89 0.43
N CYS A 14 5.03 13.05 0.36
CA CYS A 14 5.03 13.84 -0.86
C CYS A 14 6.26 14.73 -1.00
N VAL A 15 6.82 14.79 -2.22
CA VAL A 15 7.82 15.77 -2.64
C VAL A 15 7.29 16.49 -3.88
N ILE A 16 7.35 17.83 -3.89
CA ILE A 16 6.89 18.65 -5.01
C ILE A 16 8.02 19.58 -5.39
N VAL A 17 8.44 19.52 -6.66
CA VAL A 17 9.55 20.30 -7.18
C VAL A 17 9.22 20.85 -8.55
N ASP A 18 9.74 22.03 -8.84
CA ASP A 18 9.80 22.53 -10.20
C ASP A 18 10.95 21.85 -10.96
N THR A 19 10.67 21.31 -12.13
CA THR A 19 11.64 20.63 -13.00
C THR A 19 11.69 21.30 -14.37
N PHE A 20 12.71 20.98 -15.15
CA PHE A 20 12.85 21.53 -16.50
C PHE A 20 11.67 21.09 -17.40
N ALA A 21 11.13 22.05 -18.14
CA ALA A 21 10.20 21.83 -19.25
C ALA A 21 10.86 22.28 -20.58
N GLN A 22 10.08 22.30 -21.66
CA GLN A 22 10.60 22.72 -22.97
C GLN A 22 10.97 24.21 -22.98
N GLY A 23 12.09 24.57 -23.59
CA GLY A 23 12.58 25.94 -23.67
C GLY A 23 13.11 26.45 -22.32
N ASN A 24 12.79 27.70 -21.98
CA ASN A 24 13.15 28.31 -20.69
C ASN A 24 12.08 28.12 -19.60
N TYR A 25 11.08 27.28 -19.87
CA TYR A 25 9.99 27.03 -18.94
C TYR A 25 10.32 25.92 -17.95
N ARG A 26 9.65 25.97 -16.80
CA ARG A 26 9.68 24.94 -15.77
C ARG A 26 8.28 24.37 -15.57
N LYS A 27 8.19 23.14 -15.11
CA LYS A 27 6.93 22.44 -14.83
C LYS A 27 6.94 21.91 -13.41
N ILE A 28 5.77 21.63 -12.85
CA ILE A 28 5.69 20.94 -11.56
C ILE A 28 5.77 19.43 -11.77
N SER A 29 6.62 18.79 -10.98
CA SER A 29 6.70 17.35 -10.81
C SER A 29 6.39 17.02 -9.36
N ALA A 30 5.59 15.97 -9.14
CA ALA A 30 5.23 15.52 -7.81
C ALA A 30 5.62 14.05 -7.63
N PHE A 31 6.01 13.71 -6.41
CA PHE A 31 6.28 12.33 -5.99
C PHE A 31 5.34 12.00 -4.85
N ILE A 32 4.66 10.85 -4.93
CA ILE A 32 3.80 10.31 -3.87
C ILE A 32 3.93 8.79 -3.84
N GLY A 33 3.68 8.19 -2.66
CA GLY A 33 3.77 6.74 -2.48
C GLY A 33 3.86 6.36 -1.02
N GLY A 34 4.47 5.20 -0.74
CA GLY A 34 4.68 4.70 0.62
C GLY A 34 5.99 5.17 1.27
N LEU A 35 7.01 5.52 0.48
CA LEU A 35 8.33 5.92 1.02
C LEU A 35 8.33 7.32 1.66
N ASP A 36 8.63 7.37 2.96
CA ASP A 36 9.04 8.58 3.66
C ASP A 36 10.55 8.84 3.46
N LEU A 37 10.96 10.11 3.53
CA LEU A 37 12.38 10.49 3.52
C LEU A 37 12.94 10.41 4.95
N CYS A 38 13.07 9.18 5.47
CA CYS A 38 13.61 8.89 6.80
C CYS A 38 14.42 7.58 6.82
N ASP A 39 14.93 7.26 8.00
CA ASP A 39 15.76 6.08 8.29
C ASP A 39 15.05 4.76 7.95
N GLY A 40 15.81 3.76 7.50
CA GLY A 40 15.37 2.40 7.21
C GLY A 40 14.62 2.21 5.89
N ARG A 41 14.40 3.28 5.11
CA ARG A 41 13.62 3.23 3.85
C ARG A 41 14.46 2.95 2.62
N TYR A 42 15.77 3.19 2.68
CA TYR A 42 16.65 2.91 1.56
C TYR A 42 16.84 1.40 1.42
N ASP A 43 16.51 0.87 0.25
CA ASP A 43 16.71 -0.54 -0.07
C ASP A 43 16.81 -0.75 -1.58
N THR A 44 17.14 -1.98 -1.96
CA THR A 44 17.19 -2.50 -3.33
C THR A 44 16.42 -3.83 -3.40
N PRO A 45 15.97 -4.27 -4.59
CA PRO A 45 15.28 -5.56 -4.74
C PRO A 45 16.03 -6.79 -4.19
N ASP A 46 17.36 -6.71 -3.99
CA ASP A 46 18.15 -7.77 -3.34
C ASP A 46 17.79 -7.99 -1.85
N HIS A 47 17.16 -6.99 -1.21
CA HIS A 47 16.68 -7.03 0.18
C HIS A 47 17.64 -7.66 1.19
N ARG A 48 18.89 -7.19 1.14
CA ARG A 48 20.02 -7.77 1.87
C ARG A 48 19.80 -7.78 3.38
N LEU A 49 20.04 -8.90 4.06
CA LEU A 49 19.87 -9.04 5.52
C LEU A 49 21.13 -8.69 6.30
N PHE A 50 22.28 -9.17 5.81
CA PHE A 50 23.57 -9.05 6.50
C PHE A 50 24.66 -8.40 5.64
N GLN A 51 24.46 -8.40 4.32
CA GLN A 51 25.41 -7.78 3.39
C GLN A 51 25.32 -6.26 3.47
N ASP A 52 26.46 -5.59 3.33
CA ASP A 52 26.57 -4.12 3.30
C ASP A 52 26.07 -3.37 4.55
N VAL A 53 25.90 -4.09 5.67
CA VAL A 53 25.59 -3.50 6.98
C VAL A 53 26.72 -2.57 7.46
N ASP A 54 27.95 -2.80 7.01
CA ASP A 54 29.13 -1.98 7.27
C ASP A 54 29.39 -0.90 6.21
N THR A 55 28.55 -0.81 5.16
CA THR A 55 28.69 0.16 4.07
C THR A 55 27.44 1.05 3.96
N VAL A 56 26.53 0.77 3.02
CA VAL A 56 25.36 1.62 2.75
C VAL A 56 24.36 1.66 3.89
N PHE A 57 24.33 0.63 4.74
CA PHE A 57 23.42 0.58 5.90
C PHE A 57 24.13 0.90 7.23
N ALA A 58 25.41 1.28 7.24
CA ALA A 58 26.18 1.49 8.47
C ALA A 58 25.57 2.56 9.40
N THR A 59 24.94 3.57 8.80
CA THR A 59 24.23 4.65 9.51
C THR A 59 22.72 4.59 9.34
N ASP A 60 22.20 3.52 8.72
CA ASP A 60 20.79 3.34 8.38
C ASP A 60 20.29 1.92 8.70
N PHE A 61 20.86 1.32 9.75
CA PHE A 61 20.42 0.01 10.22
C PHE A 61 19.07 0.14 10.93
N HIS A 62 18.03 -0.44 10.32
CA HIS A 62 16.67 -0.45 10.84
C HIS A 62 16.22 -1.88 11.15
N ASN A 63 15.79 -2.12 12.39
CA ASN A 63 15.01 -3.29 12.77
C ASN A 63 14.32 -3.03 14.13
N PRO A 64 13.02 -2.67 14.13
CA PRO A 64 12.28 -2.35 15.35
C PRO A 64 11.72 -3.59 16.06
N THR A 65 11.91 -4.79 15.51
CA THR A 65 11.46 -6.05 16.13
C THR A 65 12.31 -6.42 17.34
N PHE A 66 13.60 -6.09 17.32
CA PHE A 66 14.53 -6.43 18.40
C PHE A 66 14.95 -5.20 19.21
N SER A 67 15.32 -5.41 20.47
CA SER A 67 15.88 -4.34 21.30
C SER A 67 17.23 -3.89 20.75
N SER A 68 17.51 -2.58 20.86
CA SER A 68 18.79 -2.00 20.46
C SER A 68 19.98 -2.75 21.09
N GLY A 69 21.03 -2.98 20.30
CA GLY A 69 22.20 -3.78 20.68
C GLY A 69 22.07 -5.29 20.45
N THR A 70 20.89 -5.80 20.08
CA THR A 70 20.74 -7.21 19.68
C THR A 70 21.41 -7.45 18.33
N ARG A 71 22.20 -8.53 18.21
CA ARG A 71 22.71 -8.97 16.91
C ARG A 71 21.56 -9.63 16.14
N ALA A 72 21.02 -8.89 15.18
CA ALA A 72 19.85 -9.24 14.38
C ALA A 72 20.09 -8.88 12.90
N PRO A 73 19.40 -9.55 11.96
CA PRO A 73 19.34 -9.06 10.58
C PRO A 73 18.73 -7.66 10.57
N ARG A 74 19.09 -6.82 9.58
CA ARG A 74 18.26 -5.64 9.33
C ARG A 74 16.87 -6.09 8.86
N GLU A 75 15.89 -5.21 8.93
CA GLU A 75 14.58 -5.41 8.32
C GLU A 75 14.59 -4.77 6.92
N PRO A 76 14.60 -5.57 5.83
CA PRO A 76 14.47 -5.03 4.48
C PRO A 76 13.14 -4.33 4.26
N TRP A 77 13.13 -3.36 3.36
CA TRP A 77 12.03 -2.45 3.13
C TRP A 77 11.56 -2.54 1.69
N HIS A 78 10.46 -3.25 1.47
CA HIS A 78 9.77 -3.32 0.18
C HIS A 78 8.65 -2.29 0.11
N ASP A 79 8.68 -1.41 -0.88
CA ASP A 79 7.73 -0.31 -0.98
C ASP A 79 7.55 0.17 -2.43
N LEU A 80 6.50 0.95 -2.66
CA LEU A 80 6.12 1.47 -3.97
C LEU A 80 6.01 2.99 -3.91
N HIS A 81 6.55 3.66 -4.94
CA HIS A 81 6.48 5.11 -5.08
C HIS A 81 6.33 5.48 -6.55
N CYS A 82 5.73 6.65 -6.81
CA CYS A 82 5.56 7.13 -8.18
C CYS A 82 5.99 8.59 -8.33
N LYS A 83 6.41 8.91 -9.55
CA LYS A 83 6.59 10.28 -10.01
C LYS A 83 5.44 10.62 -10.95
N ILE A 84 4.81 11.76 -10.73
CA ILE A 84 3.74 12.32 -11.55
C ILE A 84 4.27 13.57 -12.22
N ASP A 85 4.26 13.57 -13.55
CA ASP A 85 4.43 14.75 -14.38
C ASP A 85 3.09 15.06 -15.08
N GLY A 86 2.87 16.32 -15.45
CA GLY A 86 1.67 16.77 -16.16
C GLY A 86 0.61 17.37 -15.22
N PRO A 87 -0.62 17.60 -15.69
CA PRO A 87 -1.65 18.32 -14.93
C PRO A 87 -1.92 17.74 -13.53
N ALA A 88 -1.90 16.41 -13.37
CA ALA A 88 -2.11 15.76 -12.08
C ALA A 88 -1.07 16.13 -11.00
N ALA A 89 0.14 16.57 -11.38
CA ALA A 89 1.13 17.07 -10.43
C ALA A 89 0.64 18.36 -9.72
N TYR A 90 -0.16 19.17 -10.40
CA TYR A 90 -0.75 20.39 -9.84
C TYR A 90 -1.90 20.10 -8.89
N ASP A 91 -2.56 18.94 -9.00
CA ASP A 91 -3.53 18.48 -8.00
C ASP A 91 -2.84 18.12 -6.69
N VAL A 92 -1.66 17.48 -6.76
CA VAL A 92 -0.83 17.19 -5.59
C VAL A 92 -0.33 18.50 -4.94
N LEU A 93 0.09 19.47 -5.75
CA LEU A 93 0.42 20.83 -5.27
C LEU A 93 -0.78 21.49 -4.59
N THR A 94 -1.95 21.46 -5.23
CA THR A 94 -3.17 22.04 -4.67
C THR A 94 -3.49 21.42 -3.31
N ASN A 95 -3.33 20.10 -3.16
CA ASN A 95 -3.45 19.45 -1.87
C ASN A 95 -2.47 20.02 -0.82
N PHE A 96 -1.19 20.18 -1.17
CA PHE A 96 -0.19 20.78 -0.28
C PHE A 96 -0.58 22.22 0.10
N GLU A 97 -0.96 23.06 -0.86
CA GLU A 97 -1.37 24.44 -0.60
C GLU A 97 -2.59 24.54 0.34
N GLN A 98 -3.59 23.69 0.12
CA GLN A 98 -4.80 23.63 0.95
C GLN A 98 -4.46 23.27 2.41
N ARG A 99 -3.54 22.32 2.61
CA ARG A 99 -3.05 21.90 3.94
C ARG A 99 -2.18 22.98 4.58
N TRP A 100 -1.25 23.57 3.83
CA TRP A 100 -0.39 24.66 4.31
C TRP A 100 -1.22 25.83 4.84
N ARG A 101 -2.19 26.31 4.05
CA ARG A 101 -3.11 27.40 4.44
C ARG A 101 -3.93 27.09 5.69
N LYS A 102 -4.16 25.81 6.00
CA LYS A 102 -4.83 25.39 7.24
C LYS A 102 -3.87 25.43 8.42
N ALA A 103 -2.66 24.91 8.26
CA ALA A 103 -1.63 24.85 9.28
C ALA A 103 -1.09 26.23 9.70
N THR A 104 -0.93 27.16 8.76
CA THR A 104 -0.33 28.49 9.03
C THR A 104 -1.31 29.54 9.56
N ARG A 105 -2.61 29.22 9.69
CA ARG A 105 -3.68 30.17 10.04
C ARG A 105 -3.37 31.03 11.27
N TRP A 106 -2.87 30.41 12.34
CA TRP A 106 -2.59 31.11 13.61
C TRP A 106 -1.29 31.91 13.58
N SER A 107 -0.28 31.42 12.84
CA SER A 107 0.97 32.15 12.59
C SER A 107 0.73 33.43 11.79
N GLU A 108 -0.12 33.37 10.76
CA GLU A 108 -0.51 34.53 9.95
C GLU A 108 -1.33 35.56 10.74
N LEU A 109 -2.29 35.10 11.57
CA LEU A 109 -3.02 36.00 12.48
C LEU A 109 -2.06 36.70 13.45
N GLY A 110 -1.15 35.95 14.09
CA GLY A 110 -0.16 36.49 15.02
C GLY A 110 0.78 37.53 14.38
N ARG A 111 1.18 37.31 13.12
CA ARG A 111 1.97 38.28 12.34
C ARG A 111 1.18 39.56 12.03
N ARG A 112 -0.12 39.45 11.68
CA ARG A 112 -0.99 40.62 11.43
C ARG A 112 -1.19 41.49 12.67
N PHE A 113 -1.27 40.89 13.86
CA PHE A 113 -1.37 41.65 15.12
C PHE A 113 -0.06 42.35 15.51
N LYS A 114 1.11 41.90 15.02
CA LYS A 114 2.42 42.46 15.39
C LYS A 114 2.91 43.65 14.55
N ARG A 115 2.16 44.18 13.57
CA ARG A 115 2.56 45.32 12.70
C ARG A 115 4.04 45.27 12.25
N ILE A 116 4.57 44.10 11.91
CA ILE A 116 5.91 44.01 11.32
C ILE A 116 5.74 44.29 9.83
N SER A 117 6.02 45.53 9.43
CA SER A 117 5.81 46.07 8.09
C SER A 117 6.86 45.66 7.04
N HIS A 118 7.70 44.65 7.31
CA HIS A 118 8.81 44.28 6.41
C HIS A 118 9.01 42.77 6.21
N CYS A 119 7.94 41.99 6.08
CA CYS A 119 8.08 40.62 5.56
C CYS A 119 6.95 40.34 4.56
N HIS A 120 7.16 40.78 3.32
CA HIS A 120 6.37 40.42 2.15
C HIS A 120 6.98 39.20 1.43
N GLU A 121 7.58 38.27 2.17
CA GLU A 121 7.84 36.94 1.62
C GLU A 121 6.57 36.11 1.84
N ASP A 122 5.79 35.94 0.77
CA ASP A 122 4.70 34.98 0.76
C ASP A 122 5.32 33.60 1.07
N ALA A 123 5.12 33.09 2.30
CA ALA A 123 5.69 31.82 2.75
C ALA A 123 5.22 30.61 1.90
N LEU A 124 4.16 30.81 1.10
CA LEU A 124 3.75 29.93 0.03
C LEU A 124 3.67 30.75 -1.26
N LEU A 125 4.55 30.46 -2.22
CA LEU A 125 4.57 31.13 -3.51
C LEU A 125 3.28 30.85 -4.29
N LYS A 126 2.75 31.88 -4.95
CA LYS A 126 1.60 31.73 -5.86
C LYS A 126 2.12 31.43 -7.25
N ILE A 127 2.10 30.15 -7.64
CA ILE A 127 2.65 29.69 -8.92
C ILE A 127 2.01 30.42 -10.12
N GLU A 128 0.72 30.77 -10.02
CA GLU A 128 0.00 31.59 -11.01
C GLU A 128 0.68 32.94 -11.33
N ARG A 129 1.52 33.47 -10.44
CA ARG A 129 2.25 34.73 -10.63
C ARG A 129 3.63 34.54 -11.28
N ILE A 130 4.06 33.29 -11.48
CA ILE A 130 5.39 32.95 -11.98
C ILE A 130 5.27 32.56 -13.46
N SER A 131 5.49 33.53 -14.36
CA SER A 131 5.24 33.37 -15.80
C SER A 131 6.10 32.31 -16.50
N TRP A 132 7.23 31.91 -15.91
CA TRP A 132 8.11 30.88 -16.44
C TRP A 132 7.79 29.47 -15.93
N ILE A 133 6.84 29.30 -15.00
CA ILE A 133 6.30 27.99 -14.62
C ILE A 133 5.02 27.77 -15.42
N LEU A 134 4.95 26.66 -16.16
CA LEU A 134 3.75 26.27 -16.89
C LEU A 134 2.59 26.07 -15.89
N ASN A 135 1.38 26.47 -16.26
CA ASN A 135 0.20 26.27 -15.45
C ASN A 135 -0.91 25.66 -16.33
N PRO A 136 -1.54 24.54 -15.92
CA PRO A 136 -2.65 23.93 -16.67
C PRO A 136 -3.85 24.86 -16.85
N SER A 137 -4.04 25.84 -15.97
CA SER A 137 -5.24 26.69 -15.88
C SER A 137 -5.10 28.07 -16.53
N SER A 138 -3.94 28.41 -17.11
CA SER A 138 -3.72 29.73 -17.72
C SER A 138 -3.97 29.70 -19.23
N ASP A 139 -4.58 30.78 -19.76
CA ASP A 139 -4.47 31.17 -21.16
C ASP A 139 -3.00 31.50 -21.44
N LEU A 140 -2.23 30.45 -21.76
CA LEU A 140 -0.83 30.60 -22.13
C LEU A 140 -0.73 31.35 -23.47
N PRO A 141 0.33 32.14 -23.72
CA PRO A 141 0.61 32.69 -25.04
C PRO A 141 0.59 31.58 -26.11
N GLU A 142 0.19 31.89 -27.36
CA GLU A 142 0.14 30.89 -28.47
C GLU A 142 1.47 30.12 -28.65
N ASP A 143 2.60 30.73 -28.25
CA ASP A 143 3.95 30.20 -28.36
C ASP A 143 4.41 29.33 -27.17
N ALA A 144 3.60 29.22 -26.10
CA ALA A 144 3.96 28.44 -24.92
C ALA A 144 3.80 26.93 -25.17
N PRO A 145 4.73 26.08 -24.68
CA PRO A 145 4.57 24.65 -24.79
C PRO A 145 3.33 24.19 -24.00
N ALA A 146 2.61 23.23 -24.57
CA ALA A 146 1.41 22.66 -23.95
C ALA A 146 1.71 22.14 -22.53
N SER A 147 0.76 22.30 -21.61
CA SER A 147 0.85 21.74 -20.24
C SER A 147 0.79 20.20 -20.22
N TRP A 148 0.36 19.59 -21.33
CA TRP A 148 0.35 18.16 -21.60
C TRP A 148 1.73 17.70 -22.05
N LEU A 149 2.28 16.66 -21.42
CA LEU A 149 3.59 16.10 -21.76
C LEU A 149 3.59 15.40 -23.13
N SER A 150 2.46 14.76 -23.45
CA SER A 150 2.26 13.92 -24.62
C SER A 150 0.88 14.19 -25.21
N ARG A 151 0.73 13.96 -26.52
CA ARG A 151 -0.58 14.02 -27.20
C ARG A 151 -1.38 12.76 -26.89
N ASP A 152 -2.70 12.80 -26.98
CA ASP A 152 -3.56 11.64 -26.69
C ASP A 152 -3.22 10.38 -27.51
N ASN A 153 -2.70 10.57 -28.73
CA ASN A 153 -2.29 9.47 -29.62
C ASN A 153 -0.89 8.92 -29.30
N ASP A 154 -0.18 9.45 -28.31
CA ASP A 154 1.11 8.92 -27.88
C ASP A 154 0.90 7.61 -27.11
N PRO A 155 1.50 6.47 -27.55
CA PRO A 155 1.39 5.21 -26.83
C PRO A 155 1.91 5.28 -25.39
N GLN A 156 2.80 6.22 -25.07
CA GLN A 156 3.32 6.42 -23.72
C GLN A 156 2.44 7.32 -22.83
N ASN A 157 1.32 7.85 -23.34
CA ASN A 157 0.45 8.73 -22.57
C ASN A 157 -0.19 8.01 -21.37
N TRP A 158 -0.50 8.79 -20.33
CA TRP A 158 -1.17 8.34 -19.11
C TRP A 158 -2.34 9.24 -18.76
N HIS A 159 -3.44 8.64 -18.36
CA HIS A 159 -4.52 9.33 -17.67
C HIS A 159 -4.35 9.06 -16.17
N VAL A 160 -4.19 10.13 -15.39
CA VAL A 160 -3.89 10.08 -13.95
C VAL A 160 -4.93 10.89 -13.20
N GLN A 161 -5.43 10.34 -12.09
CA GLN A 161 -6.31 11.02 -11.15
C GLN A 161 -5.75 10.93 -9.74
N VAL A 162 -5.72 12.05 -9.02
CA VAL A 162 -5.29 12.11 -7.61
C VAL A 162 -6.48 11.90 -6.68
N PHE A 163 -6.30 11.07 -5.67
CA PHE A 163 -7.28 10.71 -4.66
C PHE A 163 -6.74 11.00 -3.26
N ARG A 164 -7.63 11.27 -2.30
CA ARG A 164 -7.27 11.56 -0.91
C ARG A 164 -8.20 10.91 0.11
N SER A 165 -7.66 10.74 1.30
CA SER A 165 -8.41 10.61 2.54
C SER A 165 -8.08 11.82 3.38
N ILE A 166 -8.99 12.78 3.49
CA ILE A 166 -8.73 14.03 4.24
C ILE A 166 -10.04 14.72 4.63
N ASP A 167 -10.05 15.43 5.75
CA ASP A 167 -11.22 16.19 6.21
C ASP A 167 -10.98 17.71 6.29
N SER A 168 -12.07 18.45 6.49
CA SER A 168 -12.07 19.91 6.68
C SER A 168 -11.27 20.37 7.91
N GLY A 169 -10.93 19.46 8.83
CA GLY A 169 -10.03 19.72 9.95
C GLY A 169 -8.58 19.90 9.49
N SER A 170 -8.18 19.20 8.44
CA SER A 170 -6.79 19.10 7.97
C SER A 170 -6.45 19.99 6.76
N LEU A 171 -7.46 20.59 6.12
CA LEU A 171 -7.24 21.49 4.99
C LEU A 171 -8.16 22.71 4.99
N ARG A 172 -7.86 23.67 4.11
CA ARG A 172 -8.71 24.82 3.81
C ARG A 172 -9.08 24.80 2.32
N GLY A 173 -10.36 25.00 2.02
CA GLY A 173 -10.86 25.05 0.63
C GLY A 173 -12.12 24.23 0.40
N PHE A 174 -12.48 23.33 1.31
CA PHE A 174 -13.76 22.63 1.21
C PHE A 174 -14.96 23.58 1.32
N PRO A 175 -16.03 23.27 0.56
CA PRO A 175 -17.28 24.01 0.62
C PRO A 175 -17.87 23.93 2.04
N LYS A 176 -18.56 25.00 2.44
CA LYS A 176 -19.24 25.06 3.74
C LYS A 176 -20.68 24.57 3.65
N ASP A 177 -21.29 24.68 2.48
CA ASP A 177 -22.63 24.20 2.22
C ASP A 177 -22.61 22.70 1.94
N ALA A 178 -23.56 21.96 2.53
CA ALA A 178 -23.62 20.51 2.41
C ALA A 178 -23.96 20.06 0.98
N ARG A 179 -24.82 20.80 0.26
CA ARG A 179 -25.17 20.45 -1.13
C ARG A 179 -24.00 20.67 -2.07
N GLU A 180 -23.25 21.76 -1.86
CA GLU A 180 -22.03 22.01 -2.61
C GLU A 180 -20.96 20.93 -2.34
N ALA A 181 -20.83 20.48 -1.09
CA ALA A 181 -19.95 19.37 -0.74
C ALA A 181 -20.36 18.06 -1.43
N GLU A 182 -21.65 17.71 -1.41
CA GLU A 182 -22.19 16.53 -2.08
C GLU A 182 -22.00 16.58 -3.61
N ASN A 183 -22.16 17.77 -4.21
CA ASN A 183 -21.90 17.99 -5.64
C ASN A 183 -20.43 17.71 -5.99
N GLN A 184 -19.50 18.04 -5.09
CA GLN A 184 -18.07 17.70 -5.19
C GLN A 184 -17.75 16.26 -4.75
N LYS A 185 -18.77 15.42 -4.51
CA LYS A 185 -18.65 14.01 -4.07
C LYS A 185 -17.97 13.85 -2.71
N LEU A 186 -17.97 14.90 -1.89
CA LEU A 186 -17.52 14.85 -0.50
C LEU A 186 -18.63 14.31 0.40
N VAL A 187 -18.26 13.77 1.57
CA VAL A 187 -19.19 13.23 2.56
C VAL A 187 -19.27 14.20 3.74
N CYS A 188 -20.48 14.67 4.06
CA CYS A 188 -20.72 15.45 5.26
C CYS A 188 -21.04 14.53 6.44
N ALA A 189 -20.25 14.59 7.51
CA ALA A 189 -20.51 13.85 8.74
C ALA A 189 -20.36 14.77 9.96
N LYS A 190 -21.45 14.91 10.73
CA LYS A 190 -21.54 15.82 11.89
C LYS A 190 -21.17 17.27 11.52
N HIS A 191 -19.93 17.68 11.80
CA HIS A 191 -19.37 19.01 11.57
C HIS A 191 -18.15 19.00 10.63
N LEU A 192 -17.90 17.86 9.96
CA LEU A 192 -16.77 17.69 9.06
C LEU A 192 -17.25 17.43 7.64
N VAL A 193 -16.55 18.03 6.69
CA VAL A 193 -16.59 17.64 5.27
C VAL A 193 -15.40 16.73 5.04
N ILE A 194 -15.65 15.53 4.50
CA ILE A 194 -14.68 14.45 4.40
C ILE A 194 -14.54 14.03 2.94
N ASP A 195 -13.31 13.99 2.45
CA ASP A 195 -12.92 13.34 1.21
C ASP A 195 -12.50 11.89 1.52
N LYS A 196 -13.19 10.93 0.89
CA LYS A 196 -12.89 9.48 0.93
C LYS A 196 -12.67 8.95 -0.49
N SER A 197 -12.14 9.79 -1.38
CA SER A 197 -11.96 9.44 -2.78
C SER A 197 -11.01 8.27 -2.97
N ILE A 198 -10.04 8.02 -2.07
CA ILE A 198 -9.21 6.81 -2.09
C ILE A 198 -10.07 5.55 -1.97
N GLN A 199 -10.92 5.46 -0.93
CA GLN A 199 -11.78 4.30 -0.75
C GLN A 199 -12.69 4.10 -1.98
N LYS A 200 -13.25 5.19 -2.53
CA LYS A 200 -14.10 5.12 -3.73
C LYS A 200 -13.32 4.63 -4.96
N ALA A 201 -12.08 5.08 -5.14
CA ALA A 201 -11.22 4.67 -6.25
C ALA A 201 -10.89 3.17 -6.17
N TYR A 202 -10.51 2.67 -4.99
CA TYR A 202 -10.30 1.24 -4.77
C TYR A 202 -11.58 0.43 -5.09
N ILE A 203 -12.74 0.83 -4.56
CA ILE A 203 -14.02 0.17 -4.84
C ILE A 203 -14.30 0.12 -6.35
N GLN A 204 -14.14 1.25 -7.04
CA GLN A 204 -14.41 1.33 -8.47
C GLN A 204 -13.46 0.46 -9.30
N ALA A 205 -12.17 0.44 -8.94
CA ALA A 205 -11.17 -0.39 -9.61
C ALA A 205 -11.49 -1.89 -9.40
N ILE A 206 -11.80 -2.32 -8.18
CA ILE A 206 -12.18 -3.70 -7.86
C ILE A 206 -13.45 -4.10 -8.63
N ARG A 207 -14.48 -3.25 -8.64
CA ARG A 207 -15.73 -3.51 -9.37
C ARG A 207 -15.54 -3.59 -10.87
N SER A 208 -14.57 -2.86 -11.41
CA SER A 208 -14.25 -2.86 -12.85
C SER A 208 -13.39 -4.04 -13.27
N ALA A 209 -12.69 -4.69 -12.33
CA ALA A 209 -11.80 -5.80 -12.59
C ALA A 209 -12.50 -6.99 -13.29
N LYS A 210 -11.81 -7.56 -14.26
CA LYS A 210 -12.29 -8.62 -15.15
C LYS A 210 -11.45 -9.89 -15.11
N LYS A 211 -10.14 -9.78 -14.90
CA LYS A 211 -9.15 -10.87 -15.02
C LYS A 211 -8.48 -11.16 -13.68
N PHE A 212 -7.83 -10.17 -13.08
CA PHE A 212 -7.15 -10.36 -11.80
C PHE A 212 -6.93 -9.05 -11.05
N ILE A 213 -6.65 -9.18 -9.76
CA ILE A 213 -6.21 -8.09 -8.90
C ILE A 213 -4.92 -8.50 -8.20
N TYR A 214 -3.92 -7.63 -8.21
CA TYR A 214 -2.67 -7.79 -7.47
C TYR A 214 -2.52 -6.64 -6.48
N ILE A 215 -2.39 -6.93 -5.20
CA ILE A 215 -2.31 -5.94 -4.12
C ILE A 215 -1.04 -6.19 -3.33
N GLU A 216 -0.31 -5.11 -3.05
CA GLU A 216 0.73 -5.10 -2.03
C GLU A 216 0.36 -4.03 -1.00
N ASN A 217 0.19 -4.43 0.26
CA ASN A 217 -0.25 -3.51 1.29
C ASN A 217 0.34 -3.83 2.68
N GLN A 218 0.72 -2.80 3.42
CA GLN A 218 1.21 -2.96 4.80
C GLN A 218 0.15 -3.55 5.75
N TYR A 219 -1.13 -3.26 5.52
CA TYR A 219 -2.23 -3.80 6.31
C TYR A 219 -3.31 -4.33 5.38
N PHE A 220 -3.95 -5.43 5.79
CA PHE A 220 -5.13 -5.93 5.12
C PHE A 220 -6.18 -6.38 6.14
N LEU A 221 -7.01 -5.44 6.56
CA LEU A 221 -8.12 -5.70 7.48
C LEU A 221 -9.27 -4.74 7.19
N GLY A 222 -10.51 -5.17 7.41
CA GLY A 222 -11.67 -4.30 7.22
C GLY A 222 -12.95 -5.04 6.91
N SER A 223 -13.99 -4.27 6.57
CA SER A 223 -15.36 -4.75 6.40
C SER A 223 -15.88 -5.48 7.64
N SER A 224 -15.63 -4.91 8.84
CA SER A 224 -15.92 -5.60 10.11
C SER A 224 -17.37 -6.01 10.28
N TYR A 225 -18.32 -5.30 9.68
CA TYR A 225 -19.74 -5.66 9.66
C TYR A 225 -20.00 -7.09 9.09
N GLY A 226 -19.09 -7.61 8.27
CA GLY A 226 -19.14 -8.97 7.71
C GLY A 226 -18.41 -10.03 8.54
N TRP A 227 -17.61 -9.66 9.54
CA TRP A 227 -16.90 -10.63 10.38
C TRP A 227 -17.85 -11.51 11.17
N LEU A 228 -17.48 -12.78 11.40
CA LEU A 228 -18.29 -13.71 12.20
C LEU A 228 -18.48 -13.23 13.64
N SER A 229 -17.47 -12.53 14.18
CA SER A 229 -17.46 -11.93 15.51
C SER A 229 -16.96 -10.48 15.44
N HIS A 230 -17.21 -9.68 16.48
CA HIS A 230 -16.70 -8.30 16.58
C HIS A 230 -17.14 -7.37 15.43
N LYS A 231 -18.40 -7.50 14.98
CA LYS A 231 -18.97 -6.71 13.88
C LYS A 231 -18.90 -5.19 14.11
N ASP A 232 -18.98 -4.80 15.38
CA ASP A 232 -18.98 -3.40 15.83
C ASP A 232 -17.57 -2.82 16.04
N ALA A 233 -16.50 -3.50 15.57
CA ALA A 233 -15.12 -2.99 15.68
C ALA A 233 -14.89 -1.65 14.94
N GLY A 234 -15.81 -1.27 14.04
CA GLY A 234 -15.84 0.02 13.36
C GLY A 234 -14.86 0.13 12.19
N ALA A 235 -14.44 -1.01 11.62
CA ALA A 235 -13.61 -1.09 10.41
C ALA A 235 -14.49 -1.21 9.16
N ASP A 236 -15.35 -0.22 8.94
CA ASP A 236 -16.48 -0.32 8.00
C ASP A 236 -16.15 -0.10 6.52
N HIS A 237 -14.89 0.16 6.15
CA HIS A 237 -14.53 0.30 4.74
C HIS A 237 -14.76 -1.01 3.97
N LEU A 238 -15.06 -0.87 2.67
CA LEU A 238 -15.65 -1.96 1.88
C LEU A 238 -14.63 -2.83 1.13
N ILE A 239 -13.32 -2.54 1.23
CA ILE A 239 -12.32 -3.11 0.32
C ILE A 239 -12.28 -4.65 0.36
N PRO A 240 -12.14 -5.31 1.54
CA PRO A 240 -12.18 -6.77 1.59
C PRO A 240 -13.50 -7.37 1.08
N MET A 241 -14.64 -6.76 1.42
CA MET A 241 -15.94 -7.23 0.97
C MET A 241 -16.11 -7.09 -0.56
N GLU A 242 -15.69 -5.98 -1.16
CA GLU A 242 -15.80 -5.79 -2.62
C GLU A 242 -14.93 -6.78 -3.40
N ILE A 243 -13.73 -7.11 -2.90
CA ILE A 243 -12.88 -8.16 -3.49
C ILE A 243 -13.60 -9.51 -3.45
N THR A 244 -14.16 -9.84 -2.29
CA THR A 244 -14.90 -11.10 -2.08
C THR A 244 -16.14 -11.19 -2.98
N LEU A 245 -16.91 -10.11 -3.06
CA LEU A 245 -18.08 -10.03 -3.94
C LEU A 245 -17.71 -10.08 -5.43
N LYS A 246 -16.56 -9.50 -5.80
CA LYS A 246 -16.02 -9.63 -7.15
C LYS A 246 -15.69 -11.09 -7.48
N ILE A 247 -14.96 -11.79 -6.61
CA ILE A 247 -14.64 -13.21 -6.80
C ILE A 247 -15.91 -14.05 -6.92
N THR A 248 -16.84 -13.93 -5.98
CA THR A 248 -18.11 -14.67 -6.02
C THR A 248 -18.93 -14.37 -7.27
N SER A 249 -18.95 -13.12 -7.74
CA SER A 249 -19.61 -12.78 -9.02
C SER A 249 -18.98 -13.49 -10.22
N LYS A 250 -17.65 -13.70 -10.20
CA LYS A 250 -16.90 -14.39 -11.26
C LYS A 250 -17.11 -15.90 -11.20
N ILE A 251 -17.14 -16.48 -10.01
CA ILE A 251 -17.52 -17.87 -9.78
C ILE A 251 -18.91 -18.16 -10.35
N ARG A 252 -19.91 -17.34 -10.00
CA ARG A 252 -21.29 -17.47 -10.52
C ARG A 252 -21.38 -17.36 -12.04
N ALA A 253 -20.53 -16.52 -12.64
CA ALA A 253 -20.46 -16.34 -14.08
C ALA A 253 -19.64 -17.44 -14.78
N ASN A 254 -19.04 -18.37 -14.03
CA ASN A 254 -18.06 -19.34 -14.52
C ASN A 254 -16.91 -18.65 -15.31
N GLU A 255 -16.50 -17.48 -14.85
CA GLU A 255 -15.41 -16.68 -15.43
C GLU A 255 -14.19 -16.79 -14.55
N ARG A 256 -13.03 -17.07 -15.17
CA ARG A 256 -11.78 -17.16 -14.43
C ARG A 256 -11.36 -15.79 -13.88
N PHE A 257 -11.00 -15.77 -12.60
CA PHE A 257 -10.54 -14.58 -11.88
C PHE A 257 -9.61 -14.94 -10.73
N ALA A 258 -8.56 -14.16 -10.51
CA ALA A 258 -7.61 -14.41 -9.42
C ALA A 258 -7.27 -13.12 -8.65
N VAL A 259 -7.02 -13.25 -7.36
CA VAL A 259 -6.61 -12.15 -6.49
C VAL A 259 -5.39 -12.58 -5.70
N TYR A 260 -4.36 -11.76 -5.77
CA TYR A 260 -3.07 -11.94 -5.12
C TYR A 260 -2.85 -10.79 -4.15
N ILE A 261 -2.63 -11.09 -2.88
CA ILE A 261 -2.42 -10.09 -1.83
C ILE A 261 -1.10 -10.37 -1.14
N ILE A 262 -0.16 -9.44 -1.22
CA ILE A 262 1.10 -9.47 -0.49
C ILE A 262 1.01 -8.50 0.69
N ILE A 263 1.27 -9.02 1.88
CA ILE A 263 1.27 -8.28 3.15
C ILE A 263 2.55 -8.59 3.92
N PRO A 264 2.98 -7.75 4.87
CA PRO A 264 4.13 -8.10 5.69
C PRO A 264 3.81 -9.35 6.53
N MET A 265 4.84 -10.11 6.91
CA MET A 265 4.64 -11.30 7.74
C MET A 265 3.96 -10.95 9.07
N TRP A 266 4.35 -9.81 9.66
CA TRP A 266 3.62 -9.12 10.71
C TRP A 266 3.78 -7.59 10.55
N PRO A 267 2.85 -6.77 11.08
CA PRO A 267 3.02 -5.31 11.16
C PRO A 267 4.29 -4.90 11.93
N GLU A 268 4.93 -3.80 11.54
CA GLU A 268 6.19 -3.32 12.13
C GLU A 268 6.15 -3.25 13.67
N GLY A 269 7.21 -3.76 14.30
CA GLY A 269 7.35 -3.86 15.75
C GLY A 269 7.43 -5.30 16.24
N HIS A 270 7.57 -5.47 17.56
CA HIS A 270 7.71 -6.81 18.14
C HIS A 270 6.40 -7.61 17.99
N PRO A 271 6.41 -8.80 17.37
CA PRO A 271 5.18 -9.53 16.99
C PRO A 271 4.37 -10.01 18.18
N THR A 272 4.98 -10.21 19.36
CA THR A 272 4.26 -10.54 20.60
C THR A 272 3.60 -9.34 21.29
N SER A 273 3.82 -8.11 20.81
CA SER A 273 3.23 -6.92 21.43
C SER A 273 1.71 -6.87 21.23
N ALA A 274 1.01 -6.26 22.18
CA ALA A 274 -0.45 -6.19 22.15
C ALA A 274 -1.01 -5.50 20.87
N PRO A 275 -0.46 -4.36 20.40
CA PRO A 275 -0.94 -3.74 19.16
C PRO A 275 -0.78 -4.64 17.93
N VAL A 276 0.39 -5.28 17.78
CA VAL A 276 0.66 -6.16 16.62
C VAL A 276 -0.23 -7.39 16.66
N GLN A 277 -0.37 -8.04 17.82
CA GLN A 277 -1.26 -9.20 17.98
C GLN A 277 -2.73 -8.85 17.71
N GLU A 278 -3.20 -7.67 18.08
CA GLU A 278 -4.58 -7.27 17.83
C GLU A 278 -4.83 -6.93 16.35
N ILE A 279 -3.86 -6.30 15.68
CA ILE A 279 -3.94 -6.06 14.22
C ILE A 279 -3.99 -7.39 13.46
N LEU A 280 -3.13 -8.36 13.82
CA LEU A 280 -3.13 -9.70 13.25
C LEU A 280 -4.45 -10.43 13.49
N PHE A 281 -5.09 -10.20 14.64
CA PHE A 281 -6.42 -10.74 14.92
C PHE A 281 -7.47 -10.17 13.96
N TRP A 282 -7.50 -8.86 13.71
CA TRP A 282 -8.41 -8.23 12.75
C TRP A 282 -8.17 -8.68 11.31
N GLN A 283 -6.91 -8.85 10.93
CA GLN A 283 -6.53 -9.44 9.64
C GLN A 283 -7.05 -10.87 9.52
N GLY A 284 -6.89 -11.69 10.57
CA GLY A 284 -7.43 -13.05 10.63
C GLY A 284 -8.96 -13.11 10.50
N GLN A 285 -9.70 -12.21 11.18
CA GLN A 285 -11.15 -12.08 11.03
C GLN A 285 -11.55 -11.69 9.60
N THR A 286 -10.77 -10.82 8.97
CA THR A 286 -10.98 -10.38 7.59
C THR A 286 -10.76 -11.54 6.62
N MET A 287 -9.63 -12.25 6.71
CA MET A 287 -9.35 -13.45 5.90
C MET A 287 -10.46 -14.50 6.07
N GLN A 288 -10.86 -14.79 7.31
CA GLN A 288 -11.90 -15.77 7.60
C GLN A 288 -13.24 -15.41 6.96
N MET A 289 -13.64 -14.14 7.03
CA MET A 289 -14.85 -13.66 6.36
C MET A 289 -14.78 -13.86 4.84
N MET A 290 -13.66 -13.47 4.21
CA MET A 290 -13.51 -13.56 2.76
C MET A 290 -13.57 -15.02 2.27
N TYR A 291 -12.80 -15.90 2.92
CA TYR A 291 -12.75 -17.31 2.53
C TYR A 291 -14.05 -18.07 2.81
N ASP A 292 -14.75 -17.79 3.92
CA ASP A 292 -16.06 -18.38 4.21
C ASP A 292 -17.08 -18.05 3.11
N ILE A 293 -17.16 -16.79 2.69
CA ILE A 293 -18.06 -16.37 1.61
C ILE A 293 -17.69 -17.02 0.27
N ILE A 294 -16.40 -17.13 -0.06
CA ILE A 294 -15.94 -17.76 -1.31
C ILE A 294 -16.25 -19.26 -1.29
N ALA A 295 -15.95 -19.96 -0.20
CA ALA A 295 -16.21 -21.39 -0.06
C ALA A 295 -17.72 -21.71 -0.15
N GLN A 296 -18.56 -20.89 0.50
CA GLN A 296 -20.01 -20.99 0.38
C GLN A 296 -20.46 -20.81 -1.07
N GLU A 297 -19.86 -19.89 -1.82
CA GLU A 297 -20.21 -19.68 -3.23
C GLU A 297 -19.80 -20.84 -4.14
N LEU A 298 -18.61 -21.42 -3.93
CA LEU A 298 -18.16 -22.61 -4.67
C LEU A 298 -19.14 -23.77 -4.45
N LYS A 299 -19.57 -23.99 -3.20
CA LYS A 299 -20.56 -25.00 -2.85
C LYS A 299 -21.93 -24.72 -3.47
N ASN A 300 -22.40 -23.47 -3.44
CA ASN A 300 -23.69 -23.09 -4.02
C ASN A 300 -23.70 -23.19 -5.55
N SER A 301 -22.55 -22.98 -6.19
CA SER A 301 -22.36 -23.14 -7.64
C SER A 301 -22.07 -24.59 -8.05
N GLU A 302 -22.13 -25.54 -7.11
CA GLU A 302 -21.89 -26.98 -7.32
C GLU A 302 -20.49 -27.29 -7.90
N ILE A 303 -19.49 -26.44 -7.63
CA ILE A 303 -18.10 -26.65 -8.05
C ILE A 303 -17.39 -27.45 -6.96
N THR A 304 -17.16 -28.74 -7.21
CA THR A 304 -16.57 -29.67 -6.22
C THR A 304 -15.06 -29.85 -6.34
N ASP A 305 -14.46 -29.41 -7.45
CA ASP A 305 -13.03 -29.60 -7.77
C ASP A 305 -12.27 -28.27 -7.76
N ALA A 306 -12.68 -27.34 -6.89
CA ALA A 306 -12.03 -26.04 -6.75
C ALA A 306 -11.81 -25.70 -5.28
N HIS A 307 -10.68 -25.09 -5.00
CA HIS A 307 -10.30 -24.60 -3.69
C HIS A 307 -10.49 -23.08 -3.61
N PRO A 308 -10.84 -22.48 -2.45
CA PRO A 308 -10.90 -21.03 -2.33
C PRO A 308 -9.58 -20.32 -2.72
N GLN A 309 -8.44 -20.98 -2.50
CA GLN A 309 -7.11 -20.50 -2.91
C GLN A 309 -6.84 -20.56 -4.43
N ASP A 310 -7.74 -21.13 -5.22
CA ASP A 310 -7.69 -20.95 -6.68
C ASP A 310 -8.06 -19.50 -7.07
N TYR A 311 -8.75 -18.76 -6.19
CA TYR A 311 -9.27 -17.42 -6.47
C TYR A 311 -8.66 -16.32 -5.61
N LEU A 312 -8.37 -16.60 -4.33
CA LEU A 312 -7.84 -15.61 -3.39
C LEU A 312 -6.61 -16.16 -2.69
N ASN A 313 -5.49 -15.44 -2.79
CA ASN A 313 -4.23 -15.87 -2.18
C ASN A 313 -3.57 -14.74 -1.39
N PHE A 314 -3.05 -15.11 -0.22
CA PHE A 314 -2.26 -14.23 0.65
C PHE A 314 -0.82 -14.72 0.73
N TYR A 315 0.11 -13.80 0.58
CA TYR A 315 1.55 -14.03 0.64
C TYR A 315 2.21 -13.01 1.56
N CYS A 316 3.43 -13.31 1.97
CA CYS A 316 4.34 -12.34 2.54
C CYS A 316 5.71 -12.47 1.89
N LEU A 317 6.62 -11.54 2.21
CA LEU A 317 7.99 -11.56 1.69
C LEU A 317 8.98 -11.93 2.79
N GLY A 318 10.04 -12.65 2.41
CA GLY A 318 11.15 -12.96 3.30
C GLY A 318 12.42 -13.21 2.53
N ASN A 319 13.54 -13.07 3.25
CA ASN A 319 14.85 -13.38 2.71
C ASN A 319 15.57 -14.37 3.64
N ARG A 320 16.53 -15.11 3.06
CA ARG A 320 17.40 -16.01 3.79
C ARG A 320 18.82 -15.93 3.23
N GLU A 321 19.75 -15.49 4.06
CA GLU A 321 21.16 -15.30 3.73
C GLU A 321 22.05 -16.05 4.72
N ARG A 322 23.18 -16.60 4.24
CA ARG A 322 24.22 -17.05 5.17
C ARG A 322 24.83 -15.83 5.82
N GLY A 323 24.81 -15.79 7.16
CA GLY A 323 25.64 -14.85 7.90
C GLY A 323 27.13 -15.05 7.55
N LYS A 324 27.93 -13.98 7.63
CA LYS A 324 29.39 -14.11 7.58
C LYS A 324 29.83 -14.99 8.77
N GLU A 325 30.52 -16.10 8.51
CA GLU A 325 31.18 -16.89 9.55
C GLU A 325 32.35 -16.08 10.13
N GLU A 326 32.45 -16.08 11.47
CA GLU A 326 33.49 -15.47 12.34
C GLU A 326 33.41 -13.93 12.51
N ASP A 327 33.57 -13.33 13.71
CA ASP A 327 34.56 -13.62 14.76
C ASP A 327 33.94 -13.67 16.17
N SER A 328 34.48 -14.55 17.02
CA SER A 328 34.12 -14.78 18.42
C SER A 328 34.60 -13.67 19.38
N THR A 329 34.59 -12.42 18.95
CA THR A 329 35.11 -11.29 19.70
C THR A 329 34.20 -10.07 19.56
N SER A 330 33.34 -9.87 20.55
CA SER A 330 33.18 -8.60 21.30
C SER A 330 31.75 -8.40 21.83
N GLY A 331 31.65 -8.16 23.14
CA GLY A 331 30.48 -7.55 23.78
C GLY A 331 29.33 -8.49 24.15
N SER A 332 28.73 -8.24 25.31
CA SER A 332 27.58 -8.94 25.89
C SER A 332 26.26 -8.70 25.13
N ASN A 333 26.24 -8.88 23.81
CA ASN A 333 25.09 -8.61 22.98
C ASN A 333 24.32 -9.90 22.71
N SER A 334 23.02 -9.93 23.06
CA SER A 334 22.14 -11.06 22.75
C SER A 334 22.06 -11.27 21.23
N VAL A 335 22.21 -12.53 20.79
CA VAL A 335 22.07 -12.90 19.37
C VAL A 335 20.66 -13.43 19.14
N SER A 336 19.93 -12.83 18.21
CA SER A 336 18.57 -13.26 17.84
C SER A 336 18.60 -14.64 17.15
N ALA A 337 17.50 -15.39 17.26
CA ALA A 337 17.34 -16.64 16.51
C ALA A 337 17.33 -16.40 15.00
N SER A 338 16.74 -15.30 14.54
CA SER A 338 16.73 -14.86 13.14
C SER A 338 18.14 -14.67 12.57
N TYR A 339 19.06 -14.11 13.37
CA TYR A 339 20.46 -14.00 12.98
C TYR A 339 21.13 -15.37 12.82
N LYS A 340 20.89 -16.29 13.76
CA LYS A 340 21.46 -17.66 13.72
C LYS A 340 20.96 -18.47 12.53
N ASN A 341 19.66 -18.35 12.24
CA ASN A 341 19.01 -19.08 11.15
C ASN A 341 19.16 -18.39 9.78
N GLY A 342 19.76 -17.19 9.78
CA GLY A 342 20.06 -16.42 8.59
C GLY A 342 18.82 -15.90 7.86
N ARG A 343 17.69 -15.67 8.56
CA ARG A 343 16.40 -15.37 7.93
C ARG A 343 15.67 -14.22 8.59
N PHE A 344 14.91 -13.46 7.81
CA PHE A 344 13.96 -12.46 8.32
C PHE A 344 12.90 -12.13 7.26
N MET A 345 11.79 -11.52 7.68
CA MET A 345 10.83 -10.99 6.72
C MET A 345 11.43 -9.82 5.94
N ILE A 346 10.98 -9.64 4.71
CA ILE A 346 11.11 -8.38 3.99
C ILE A 346 9.84 -7.60 4.31
N TYR A 347 9.98 -6.41 4.88
CA TYR A 347 8.84 -5.65 5.33
C TYR A 347 8.12 -5.01 4.15
N VAL A 348 6.90 -5.49 3.89
CA VAL A 348 6.02 -4.93 2.86
C VAL A 348 5.38 -3.67 3.42
N HIS A 349 5.98 -2.53 3.13
CA HIS A 349 5.43 -1.21 3.41
C HIS A 349 4.62 -0.65 2.23
N ALA A 350 4.58 -1.35 1.10
CA ALA A 350 3.80 -0.96 -0.08
C ALA A 350 2.33 -0.57 0.24
N LYS A 351 1.75 0.29 -0.62
CA LYS A 351 0.31 0.61 -0.67
C LYS A 351 -0.13 0.74 -2.12
N GLY A 352 -0.17 -0.40 -2.81
CA GLY A 352 -0.47 -0.47 -4.23
C GLY A 352 -1.53 -1.51 -4.59
N MET A 353 -2.20 -1.27 -5.72
CA MET A 353 -3.09 -2.23 -6.35
C MET A 353 -2.97 -2.13 -7.87
N ILE A 354 -2.79 -3.26 -8.55
CA ILE A 354 -2.81 -3.40 -10.00
C ILE A 354 -4.05 -4.21 -10.37
N VAL A 355 -4.76 -3.75 -11.40
CA VAL A 355 -5.97 -4.38 -11.90
C VAL A 355 -5.80 -4.66 -13.38
N ASP A 356 -5.94 -5.94 -13.74
CA ASP A 356 -5.97 -6.45 -15.12
C ASP A 356 -4.78 -6.00 -16.00
N ASP A 357 -3.63 -5.68 -15.40
CA ASP A 357 -2.46 -5.09 -16.07
C ASP A 357 -2.73 -3.80 -16.88
N GLU A 358 -3.87 -3.14 -16.65
CA GLU A 358 -4.26 -1.89 -17.32
C GLU A 358 -4.33 -0.68 -16.38
N TYR A 359 -4.65 -0.90 -15.10
CA TYR A 359 -4.87 0.17 -14.13
C TYR A 359 -4.06 -0.07 -12.86
N VAL A 360 -3.48 1.00 -12.30
CA VAL A 360 -2.69 0.98 -11.07
C VAL A 360 -3.17 2.05 -10.10
N ILE A 361 -3.23 1.72 -8.81
CA ILE A 361 -3.35 2.67 -7.69
C ILE A 361 -2.08 2.59 -6.86
N LEU A 362 -1.48 3.74 -6.54
CA LEU A 362 -0.29 3.87 -5.70
C LEU A 362 -0.43 5.07 -4.78
N GLY A 363 -0.06 4.93 -3.51
CA GLY A 363 -0.17 6.04 -2.55
C GLY A 363 0.35 5.71 -1.17
N SER A 364 -0.19 6.40 -0.17
CA SER A 364 0.16 6.21 1.25
C SER A 364 -0.88 5.39 2.04
N ALA A 365 -2.05 5.14 1.45
CA ALA A 365 -3.22 4.60 2.14
C ALA A 365 -3.17 3.08 2.30
N ASN A 366 -3.19 2.63 3.55
CA ASN A 366 -3.30 1.23 3.93
C ASN A 366 -4.72 0.68 3.70
N ILE A 367 -4.87 -0.63 3.52
CA ILE A 367 -6.17 -1.31 3.55
C ILE A 367 -6.53 -1.58 5.02
N ASN A 368 -6.88 -0.49 5.70
CA ASN A 368 -7.44 -0.46 7.03
C ASN A 368 -8.37 0.76 7.17
N GLN A 369 -9.11 0.85 8.25
CA GLN A 369 -10.03 1.95 8.50
C GLN A 369 -9.29 3.26 8.78
N ARG A 370 -8.12 3.22 9.42
CA ARG A 370 -7.26 4.40 9.65
C ARG A 370 -6.98 5.19 8.36
N SER A 371 -6.68 4.51 7.26
CA SER A 371 -6.40 5.16 5.97
C SER A 371 -7.65 5.35 5.10
N MET A 372 -8.61 4.44 5.15
CA MET A 372 -9.79 4.47 4.25
C MET A 372 -10.93 5.38 4.75
N ALA A 373 -10.97 5.71 6.05
CA ALA A 373 -12.09 6.45 6.62
C ALA A 373 -12.19 7.93 6.20
N GLY A 374 -11.12 8.54 5.70
CA GLY A 374 -11.06 9.98 5.34
C GLY A 374 -10.98 10.96 6.50
N SER A 375 -11.55 10.62 7.65
CA SER A 375 -11.56 11.45 8.87
C SER A 375 -10.67 10.90 9.99
N ARG A 376 -9.75 9.98 9.66
CA ARG A 376 -8.77 9.40 10.57
C ARG A 376 -7.39 9.93 10.17
N ASP A 377 -6.52 9.11 9.59
CA ASP A 377 -5.25 9.60 9.05
C ASP A 377 -5.48 10.31 7.71
N THR A 378 -4.64 11.31 7.42
CA THR A 378 -4.69 11.95 6.10
C THR A 378 -3.81 11.20 5.11
N GLU A 379 -4.35 10.81 3.96
CA GLU A 379 -3.66 10.02 2.94
C GLU A 379 -3.76 10.67 1.55
N ILE A 380 -2.88 10.24 0.64
CA ILE A 380 -2.89 10.63 -0.77
C ILE A 380 -2.56 9.41 -1.63
N ALA A 381 -3.19 9.30 -2.78
CA ALA A 381 -2.89 8.29 -3.78
C ALA A 381 -3.11 8.85 -5.18
N MET A 382 -2.55 8.19 -6.18
CA MET A 382 -2.94 8.35 -7.57
C MET A 382 -3.52 7.04 -8.08
N GLY A 383 -4.41 7.14 -9.05
CA GLY A 383 -4.74 6.02 -9.93
C GLY A 383 -4.50 6.41 -11.38
N ALA A 384 -3.98 5.47 -12.16
CA ALA A 384 -3.53 5.74 -13.50
C ALA A 384 -3.71 4.54 -14.44
N TYR A 385 -3.94 4.84 -15.71
CA TYR A 385 -3.89 3.87 -16.81
C TYR A 385 -3.32 4.51 -18.06
N GLN A 386 -2.88 3.67 -19.00
CA GLN A 386 -2.46 4.10 -20.32
C GLN A 386 -3.60 3.84 -21.33
N PRO A 387 -4.21 4.86 -21.93
CA PRO A 387 -5.40 4.69 -22.80
C PRO A 387 -5.13 3.78 -24.00
N ASN A 388 -3.89 3.77 -24.50
CA ASN A 388 -3.46 2.93 -25.62
C ASN A 388 -3.11 1.49 -25.23
N HIS A 389 -3.13 1.16 -23.93
CA HIS A 389 -2.81 -0.17 -23.38
C HIS A 389 -3.93 -0.64 -22.43
N THR A 390 -5.14 -0.78 -22.97
CA THR A 390 -6.28 -1.37 -22.25
C THR A 390 -6.78 -2.62 -22.98
N TRP A 391 -7.44 -3.52 -22.27
CA TRP A 391 -8.05 -4.71 -22.90
C TRP A 391 -9.03 -4.34 -24.02
N THR A 392 -9.78 -3.24 -23.83
CA THR A 392 -10.75 -2.76 -24.82
C THR A 392 -10.08 -2.23 -26.08
N GLN A 393 -8.96 -1.52 -25.95
CA GLN A 393 -8.27 -0.92 -27.10
C GLN A 393 -7.40 -1.93 -27.83
N LYS A 394 -6.72 -2.83 -27.11
CA LYS A 394 -5.82 -3.84 -27.69
C LYS A 394 -6.54 -5.09 -28.18
N GLN A 395 -7.72 -5.39 -27.63
CA GLN A 395 -8.43 -6.67 -27.83
C GLN A 395 -7.59 -7.90 -27.45
N ASP A 396 -6.56 -7.68 -26.63
CA ASP A 396 -5.59 -8.66 -26.15
C ASP A 396 -4.95 -8.12 -24.85
N HIS A 397 -4.12 -8.94 -24.20
CA HIS A 397 -3.44 -8.59 -22.95
C HIS A 397 -2.66 -7.27 -23.08
N PRO A 398 -2.98 -6.23 -22.27
CA PRO A 398 -2.32 -4.94 -22.33
C PRO A 398 -0.86 -5.00 -21.86
N HIS A 399 0.07 -5.11 -22.82
CA HIS A 399 1.52 -5.04 -22.55
C HIS A 399 2.00 -3.57 -22.44
N GLY A 400 1.43 -2.82 -21.50
CA GLY A 400 1.86 -1.45 -21.17
C GLY A 400 2.95 -1.41 -20.11
N GLN A 401 3.22 -0.22 -19.60
CA GLN A 401 4.08 0.01 -18.43
C GLN A 401 3.48 -0.59 -17.15
N VAL A 402 2.15 -0.67 -17.02
CA VAL A 402 1.51 -1.33 -15.87
C VAL A 402 1.85 -2.82 -15.84
N TYR A 403 1.70 -3.53 -16.97
CA TYR A 403 2.18 -4.90 -17.16
C TYR A 403 3.68 -5.03 -16.86
N GLY A 404 4.50 -4.14 -17.42
CA GLY A 404 5.96 -4.16 -17.21
C GLY A 404 6.32 -4.00 -15.74
N TYR A 405 5.65 -3.11 -15.02
CA TYR A 405 5.83 -2.88 -13.59
C TYR A 405 5.44 -4.11 -12.77
N ARG A 406 4.28 -4.72 -13.07
CA ARG A 406 3.81 -5.95 -12.41
C ARG A 406 4.74 -7.13 -12.69
N MET A 407 5.25 -7.29 -13.92
CA MET A 407 6.28 -8.29 -14.24
C MET A 407 7.58 -8.03 -13.47
N SER A 408 7.99 -6.78 -13.30
CA SER A 408 9.19 -6.42 -12.53
C SER A 408 9.05 -6.80 -11.07
N LEU A 409 7.91 -6.50 -10.44
CA LEU A 409 7.62 -6.91 -9.06
C LEU A 409 7.60 -8.43 -8.92
N TRP A 410 6.97 -9.13 -9.86
CA TRP A 410 6.92 -10.59 -9.83
C TRP A 410 8.30 -11.22 -10.08
N ALA A 411 9.14 -10.61 -10.91
CA ALA A 411 10.52 -11.05 -11.12
C ALA A 411 11.37 -10.89 -9.85
N GLU A 412 11.16 -9.81 -9.10
CA GLU A 412 11.77 -9.61 -7.77
C GLU A 412 11.28 -10.68 -6.78
N HIS A 413 9.97 -10.91 -6.70
CA HIS A 413 9.39 -11.80 -5.70
C HIS A 413 9.57 -13.29 -6.00
N MET A 414 9.66 -13.69 -7.27
CA MET A 414 9.62 -15.10 -7.67
C MET A 414 10.72 -15.51 -8.66
N GLY A 415 11.45 -14.56 -9.22
CA GLY A 415 12.26 -14.79 -10.43
C GLY A 415 11.44 -14.71 -11.73
N ILE A 416 12.10 -14.81 -12.87
CA ILE A 416 11.45 -14.73 -14.19
C ILE A 416 11.13 -16.14 -14.70
N GLU A 417 9.84 -16.43 -14.84
CA GLU A 417 9.34 -17.69 -15.41
C GLU A 417 8.25 -17.41 -16.45
N ASP A 418 8.03 -18.31 -17.41
CA ASP A 418 7.08 -18.07 -18.51
C ASP A 418 5.60 -18.20 -18.09
N HIS A 419 5.31 -19.03 -17.10
CA HIS A 419 3.95 -19.37 -16.67
C HIS A 419 3.27 -18.26 -15.85
N ILE A 420 4.00 -17.21 -15.47
CA ILE A 420 3.47 -16.09 -14.69
C ILE A 420 2.90 -14.95 -15.54
N LYS A 421 2.84 -15.11 -16.86
CA LYS A 421 2.39 -14.07 -17.80
C LYS A 421 0.87 -13.87 -17.83
N GLU A 422 0.09 -14.84 -17.39
CA GLU A 422 -1.38 -14.81 -17.40
C GLU A 422 -1.93 -15.01 -15.98
N PRO A 423 -1.95 -13.96 -15.13
CA PRO A 423 -2.24 -14.05 -13.70
C PRO A 423 -3.65 -14.57 -13.38
N GLN A 424 -4.60 -14.41 -14.29
CA GLN A 424 -5.93 -14.98 -14.08
C GLN A 424 -5.92 -16.50 -14.20
N SER A 425 -4.99 -17.13 -14.94
CA SER A 425 -5.06 -18.58 -15.22
C SER A 425 -4.94 -19.43 -13.95
N LEU A 426 -5.54 -20.62 -13.96
CA LEU A 426 -5.40 -21.55 -12.83
C LEU A 426 -3.95 -22.06 -12.71
N ASP A 427 -3.31 -22.34 -13.84
CA ASP A 427 -1.91 -22.74 -13.93
C ASP A 427 -0.98 -21.70 -13.28
N CYS A 428 -1.16 -20.41 -13.60
CA CYS A 428 -0.39 -19.35 -12.95
C CYS A 428 -0.62 -19.32 -11.43
N VAL A 429 -1.87 -19.42 -10.95
CA VAL A 429 -2.15 -19.42 -9.51
C VAL A 429 -1.49 -20.62 -8.81
N GLN A 430 -1.60 -21.81 -9.39
CA GLN A 430 -1.01 -23.03 -8.83
C GLN A 430 0.52 -22.94 -8.79
N ASN A 431 1.15 -22.46 -9.86
CA ASN A 431 2.61 -22.30 -9.89
C ASN A 431 3.11 -21.27 -8.86
N VAL A 432 2.44 -20.11 -8.75
CA VAL A 432 2.76 -19.10 -7.72
C VAL A 432 2.58 -19.67 -6.31
N ASN A 433 1.51 -20.44 -6.08
CA ASN A 433 1.27 -21.09 -4.78
C ASN A 433 2.32 -22.14 -4.45
N ASN A 434 2.69 -22.99 -5.41
CA ASN A 434 3.71 -24.02 -5.23
C ASN A 434 5.07 -23.39 -4.90
N LEU A 435 5.48 -22.35 -5.64
CA LEU A 435 6.71 -21.62 -5.37
C LEU A 435 6.70 -21.00 -3.97
N ALA A 436 5.60 -20.37 -3.58
CA ALA A 436 5.45 -19.75 -2.27
C ALA A 436 5.47 -20.77 -1.12
N GLU A 437 4.93 -21.97 -1.33
CA GLU A 437 4.97 -23.09 -0.37
C GLU A 437 6.36 -23.71 -0.25
N GLU A 438 7.04 -23.92 -1.36
CA GLU A 438 8.43 -24.37 -1.37
C GLU A 438 9.35 -23.38 -0.66
N ASN A 439 9.21 -22.09 -0.97
CA ASN A 439 9.97 -21.05 -0.31
C ASN A 439 9.63 -20.95 1.19
N TRP A 440 8.37 -21.09 1.59
CA TRP A 440 8.02 -21.15 3.01
C TRP A 440 8.74 -22.32 3.72
N THR A 441 8.72 -23.50 3.10
CA THR A 441 9.40 -24.69 3.62
C THR A 441 10.91 -24.45 3.76
N ARG A 442 11.55 -23.89 2.73
CA ARG A 442 12.95 -23.48 2.74
C ARG A 442 13.23 -22.39 3.77
N PHE A 443 12.33 -21.43 3.96
CA PHE A 443 12.46 -20.35 4.93
C PHE A 443 12.42 -20.88 6.36
N THR A 444 11.50 -21.81 6.66
CA THR A 444 11.31 -22.36 8.01
C THR A 444 12.26 -23.50 8.38
N SER A 445 12.90 -24.15 7.40
CA SER A 445 13.83 -25.27 7.61
C SER A 445 14.99 -24.92 8.56
N ASP A 446 15.40 -25.88 9.39
CA ASP A 446 16.60 -25.78 10.24
C ASP A 446 17.86 -25.66 9.38
N ASP A 447 17.93 -26.42 8.29
CA ASP A 447 19.05 -26.38 7.34
C ASP A 447 18.93 -25.19 6.39
N PHE A 448 20.05 -24.51 6.16
CA PHE A 448 20.12 -23.38 5.22
C PHE A 448 19.95 -23.85 3.78
N THR A 449 18.92 -23.32 3.12
CA THR A 449 18.73 -23.41 1.67
C THR A 449 18.35 -22.03 1.13
N PRO A 450 18.91 -21.61 -0.03
CA PRO A 450 18.52 -20.34 -0.63
C PRO A 450 17.07 -20.40 -1.12
N LEU A 451 16.39 -19.26 -1.00
CA LEU A 451 15.04 -19.08 -1.54
C LEU A 451 15.10 -18.86 -3.06
N GLN A 452 14.00 -19.16 -3.75
CA GLN A 452 13.78 -18.72 -5.12
C GLN A 452 12.98 -17.41 -5.09
N GLY A 453 13.65 -16.27 -5.25
CA GLY A 453 13.04 -14.97 -4.99
C GLY A 453 12.73 -14.78 -3.50
N HIS A 454 11.62 -14.12 -3.21
CA HIS A 454 11.25 -13.63 -1.88
C HIS A 454 9.82 -13.99 -1.45
N LEU A 455 8.97 -14.47 -2.37
CA LEU A 455 7.57 -14.76 -2.11
C LEU A 455 7.44 -15.98 -1.20
N LEU A 456 6.74 -15.79 -0.09
CA LEU A 456 6.39 -16.82 0.88
C LEU A 456 4.88 -16.98 0.96
N LYS A 457 4.40 -18.21 1.15
CA LYS A 457 3.02 -18.44 1.56
C LYS A 457 2.77 -17.72 2.88
N TYR A 458 1.71 -16.92 2.96
CA TYR A 458 1.32 -16.38 4.27
C TYR A 458 0.98 -17.55 5.20
N PRO A 459 1.45 -17.59 6.46
CA PRO A 459 1.49 -18.82 7.27
C PRO A 459 0.13 -19.29 7.85
N VAL A 460 -0.90 -19.30 7.00
CA VAL A 460 -2.25 -19.78 7.27
C VAL A 460 -2.59 -20.94 6.36
N LYS A 461 -3.32 -21.90 6.92
CA LYS A 461 -4.02 -22.95 6.21
C LYS A 461 -5.45 -22.50 5.95
N VAL A 462 -5.91 -22.69 4.72
CA VAL A 462 -7.31 -22.50 4.33
C VAL A 462 -7.83 -23.88 3.95
N ASP A 463 -8.90 -24.32 4.61
CA ASP A 463 -9.59 -25.57 4.27
C ASP A 463 -10.63 -25.31 3.16
N GLU A 464 -11.12 -26.38 2.52
CA GLU A 464 -12.14 -26.31 1.44
C GLU A 464 -13.44 -25.62 1.88
N ASP A 465 -13.77 -25.69 3.17
CA ASP A 465 -14.93 -25.03 3.77
C ASP A 465 -14.70 -23.54 4.06
N GLY A 466 -13.52 -23.01 3.71
CA GLY A 466 -13.13 -21.61 3.92
C GLY A 466 -12.61 -21.34 5.33
N LYS A 467 -12.44 -22.35 6.18
CA LYS A 467 -11.88 -22.19 7.52
C LYS A 467 -10.41 -21.78 7.44
N VAL A 468 -10.06 -20.72 8.17
CA VAL A 468 -8.70 -20.21 8.29
C VAL A 468 -8.11 -20.64 9.62
N SER A 469 -6.96 -21.30 9.57
CA SER A 469 -6.20 -21.72 10.75
C SER A 469 -4.70 -21.44 10.53
N PRO A 470 -3.87 -21.41 11.58
CA PRO A 470 -2.42 -21.34 11.38
C PRO A 470 -1.93 -22.59 10.64
N LEU A 471 -0.83 -22.48 9.88
CA LEU A 471 -0.18 -23.67 9.33
C LEU A 471 0.22 -24.63 10.49
N PRO A 472 0.00 -25.95 10.35
CA PRO A 472 0.35 -26.90 11.40
C PRO A 472 1.83 -26.80 11.83
N GLY A 473 2.09 -26.64 13.13
CA GLY A 473 3.45 -26.46 13.66
C GLY A 473 4.01 -25.04 13.51
N HIS A 474 3.23 -24.10 12.97
CA HIS A 474 3.58 -22.70 12.77
C HIS A 474 2.52 -21.78 13.38
N GLU A 475 2.05 -22.09 14.59
CA GLU A 475 1.08 -21.26 15.31
C GLU A 475 1.65 -19.87 15.66
N CYS A 476 2.99 -19.78 15.75
CA CYS A 476 3.74 -18.55 15.95
C CYS A 476 4.74 -18.31 14.82
N PHE A 477 5.13 -17.04 14.62
CA PHE A 477 6.15 -16.71 13.62
C PHE A 477 7.53 -17.29 14.00
N PRO A 478 8.31 -17.75 13.00
CA PRO A 478 9.62 -18.34 13.23
C PRO A 478 10.56 -17.33 13.91
N ASP A 479 11.34 -17.80 14.88
CA ASP A 479 12.40 -17.06 15.61
C ASP A 479 11.96 -15.93 16.54
N VAL A 480 10.83 -15.27 16.27
CA VAL A 480 10.37 -14.07 16.99
C VAL A 480 9.11 -14.30 17.82
N GLY A 481 8.41 -15.42 17.61
CA GLY A 481 7.17 -15.75 18.31
C GLY A 481 5.99 -14.86 17.87
N GLY A 482 4.97 -14.76 18.73
CA GLY A 482 3.72 -14.06 18.41
C GLY A 482 2.82 -14.91 17.51
N LYS A 483 1.52 -14.96 17.82
CA LYS A 483 0.59 -15.84 17.11
C LYS A 483 0.33 -15.31 15.71
N VAL A 484 0.31 -16.20 14.71
CA VAL A 484 0.07 -15.84 13.30
C VAL A 484 -1.31 -15.22 13.09
N LEU A 485 -2.34 -15.77 13.74
CA LEU A 485 -3.71 -15.24 13.72
C LEU A 485 -3.98 -14.22 14.84
N GLY A 486 -2.93 -13.76 15.50
CA GLY A 486 -3.00 -12.74 16.54
C GLY A 486 -3.80 -13.14 17.78
N SER A 487 -4.09 -12.14 18.61
CA SER A 487 -4.96 -12.25 19.76
C SER A 487 -5.49 -10.88 20.16
N LEU A 488 -6.72 -10.85 20.69
CA LEU A 488 -7.30 -9.64 21.23
C LEU A 488 -6.51 -9.08 22.41
N SER A 489 -6.56 -7.75 22.53
CA SER A 489 -6.01 -7.02 23.66
C SER A 489 -7.08 -6.13 24.30
N ASN A 490 -6.71 -5.32 25.28
CA ASN A 490 -7.60 -4.32 25.89
C ASN A 490 -7.52 -2.95 25.19
N LEU A 491 -6.91 -2.88 24.01
CA LEU A 491 -6.78 -1.64 23.25
C LEU A 491 -8.13 -1.29 22.59
N PRO A 492 -8.50 0.00 22.52
CA PRO A 492 -9.63 0.42 21.72
C PRO A 492 -9.45 0.05 20.25
N SER A 493 -10.44 -0.63 19.63
CA SER A 493 -10.38 -1.02 18.21
C SER A 493 -10.09 0.15 17.28
N ALA A 494 -10.49 1.38 17.63
CA ALA A 494 -10.18 2.58 16.82
C ALA A 494 -8.66 2.87 16.67
N LEU A 495 -7.79 2.30 17.51
CA LEU A 495 -6.34 2.41 17.40
C LEU A 495 -5.74 1.40 16.42
N THR A 496 -6.34 0.21 16.34
CA THR A 496 -5.81 -0.99 15.67
C THR A 496 -6.60 -1.38 14.41
N THR A 497 -7.66 -0.63 14.08
CA THR A 497 -8.50 -0.80 12.87
C THR A 497 -8.23 0.23 11.78
#